data_AF-A0A1C5K393-F1
#
_entry.id   AF-A0A1C5K393-F1
#
_cell.length_a   1.000
_cell.length_b   1.000
_cell.length_c   1.000
_cell.angle_alpha   90.00
_cell.angle_beta   90.00
_cell.angle_gamma   90.00
#
_symmetry.space_group_name_H-M   'P 1'
#
loop_
_entity.id
_entity.type
_entity.pdbx_description
1 polymer ?
#
loop_
_entity_poly.entity_id
_entity_poly.type
_entity_poly.pdbx_seq_one_letter_code
_entity_poly.pdbx_strand_id
1 'polypeptide(L)' 'MLRSEVLAVGPRELPEHGSVRVWMDAGSGTTGQHIVVAVQDLRVAEQDRGEGTTALYALRRHYCLG' A
#
# COMPACT_ATOMS: atom_id res chain seq x y z
N MET A 1 15.14 -4.49 14.99
CA MET A 1 13.68 -4.71 14.96
C MET A 1 13.19 -4.39 13.56
N LEU A 2 12.97 -5.40 12.71
CA LEU A 2 12.32 -5.20 11.42
C LEU A 2 10.84 -4.90 11.70
N ARG A 3 10.42 -3.64 11.64
CA ARG A 3 9.00 -3.34 11.52
C ARG A 3 8.56 -3.96 10.20
N SER A 4 7.85 -5.07 10.26
CA SER A 4 7.33 -5.76 9.07
C SER A 4 6.18 -4.93 8.49
N GLU A 5 6.52 -3.82 7.84
CA GLU A 5 5.58 -3.03 7.07
C GLU A 5 5.24 -3.78 5.79
N VAL A 6 3.95 -3.88 5.49
CA VAL A 6 3.49 -4.54 4.26
C VAL A 6 3.49 -3.49 3.18
N LEU A 7 4.19 -3.76 2.08
CA LEU A 7 4.24 -2.85 0.94
C LEU A 7 3.08 -3.14 0.01
N ALA A 8 2.43 -2.08 -0.46
CA ALA A 8 1.39 -2.13 -1.46
C ALA A 8 1.68 -1.14 -2.59
N VAL A 9 1.24 -1.44 -3.80
CA VAL A 9 1.35 -0.57 -4.97
C VAL A 9 -0.03 -0.05 -5.31
N GLY A 10 -0.17 1.26 -5.42
CA GLY A 10 -1.45 1.91 -5.72
C GLY A 10 -1.30 3.09 -6.68
N PRO A 11 -2.42 3.73 -7.08
CA PRO A 11 -2.37 4.95 -7.86
C PRO A 11 -1.69 6.07 -7.06
N ARG A 12 -0.78 6.81 -7.68
CA ARG A 12 -0.08 7.93 -7.04
C ARG A 12 -1.01 9.11 -6.77
N GLU A 13 -1.87 9.41 -7.73
CA GLU A 13 -2.92 10.40 -7.58
C GLU A 13 -4.07 9.78 -6.79
N LEU A 14 -4.21 10.22 -5.54
CA LEU A 14 -5.26 9.77 -4.64
C LEU A 14 -6.44 10.74 -4.67
N PRO A 15 -7.69 10.26 -4.55
CA PRO A 15 -8.82 11.14 -4.34
C PRO A 15 -8.69 11.82 -2.97
N GLU A 16 -9.31 13.00 -2.82
CA GLU A 16 -9.26 13.78 -1.57
C GLU A 16 -9.80 12.97 -0.36
N HIS A 17 -10.83 12.16 -0.60
CA HIS A 17 -11.49 11.34 0.41
C HIS A 17 -11.88 9.96 -0.14
N GLY A 18 -12.19 9.04 0.78
CA GLY A 18 -12.70 7.72 0.45
C GLY A 18 -11.63 6.63 0.52
N SER A 19 -11.71 5.67 -0.39
CA SER A 19 -10.82 4.51 -0.43
C SER A 19 -10.33 4.23 -1.84
N VAL A 20 -9.13 3.68 -1.95
CA VAL A 20 -8.55 3.28 -3.22
C VAL A 20 -8.19 1.80 -3.18
N ARG A 21 -8.17 1.19 -4.38
CA ARG A 21 -7.71 -0.17 -4.55
C ARG A 21 -6.19 -0.16 -4.70
N VAL A 22 -5.51 -0.94 -3.86
CA VAL A 22 -4.05 -1.14 -3.92
C VAL A 22 -3.74 -2.62 -4.08
N TRP A 23 -2.64 -2.93 -4.75
CA TRP A 23 -2.10 -4.28 -4.86
C TRP A 23 -1.11 -4.56 -3.74
N MET A 24 -1.35 -5.60 -2.96
CA MET A 24 -0.47 -6.04 -1.89
C MET A 24 0.25 -7.31 -2.34
N ASP A 25 1.58 -7.29 -2.39
CA ASP A 25 2.40 -8.47 -2.67
C ASP A 25 2.38 -9.40 -1.45
N ALA A 26 2.17 -10.70 -1.68
CA ALA A 26 2.21 -11.73 -0.65
C ALA A 26 3.65 -12.17 -0.31
N GLY A 27 4.66 -11.50 -0.88
CA GLY A 27 6.08 -11.75 -0.62
C GLY A 27 6.74 -12.72 -1.59
N SER A 28 6.04 -13.13 -2.66
CA SER A 28 6.58 -14.01 -3.71
C SER A 28 6.90 -13.27 -5.01
N GLY A 29 6.58 -11.97 -5.12
CA GLY A 29 6.75 -11.18 -6.33
C GLY A 29 5.78 -11.53 -7.47
N THR A 30 4.98 -12.59 -7.31
CA THR A 30 4.08 -13.14 -8.34
C THR A 30 2.67 -13.39 -7.81
N THR A 31 2.50 -13.45 -6.49
CA THR A 31 1.21 -13.64 -5.84
C THR A 31 0.91 -12.44 -4.97
N GLY A 32 -0.34 -12.02 -5.00
CA GLY A 32 -0.80 -10.86 -4.26
C GLY A 32 -2.31 -10.72 -4.39
N GLN A 33 -2.84 -9.69 -3.75
CA GLN A 33 -4.26 -9.41 -3.82
C GLN A 33 -4.53 -7.92 -3.89
N HIS A 34 -5.62 -7.56 -4.54
CA HIS A 34 -6.14 -6.22 -4.48
C HIS A 34 -6.95 -6.05 -3.19
N ILE A 35 -6.62 -5.04 -2.41
CA ILE A 35 -7.38 -4.64 -1.22
C ILE A 35 -7.86 -3.21 -1.37
N VAL A 36 -8.92 -2.85 -0.66
CA VAL A 36 -9.44 -1.48 -0.59
C VAL A 36 -8.95 -0.86 0.71
N VAL A 37 -8.25 0.28 0.61
CA VAL A 37 -7.67 0.97 1.76
C VAL A 37 -8.15 2.41 1.76
N ALA A 38 -8.52 2.93 2.93
CA ALA A 38 -8.87 4.33 3.08
C ALA A 38 -7.67 5.22 2.77
N VAL A 39 -7.88 6.32 2.03
CA VAL A 39 -6.79 7.23 1.63
C VAL A 39 -6.00 7.74 2.84
N GLN A 40 -6.69 8.03 3.95
CA GLN A 40 -6.08 8.47 5.21
C GLN A 40 -5.13 7.46 5.86
N ASP A 41 -5.24 6.18 5.52
CA ASP A 41 -4.40 5.10 6.06
C ASP A 41 -3.21 4.79 5.15
N LEU A 42 -3.18 5.36 3.94
CA LEU A 42 -2.07 5.23 3.01
C LEU A 42 -0.93 6.18 3.37
N ARG A 43 0.27 5.62 3.50
CA ARG A 43 1.50 6.38 3.68
C ARG A 43 2.48 5.96 2.59
N VAL A 44 2.98 6.93 1.82
CA VAL A 44 4.00 6.64 0.81
C VAL A 44 5.23 6.06 1.52
N ALA A 45 5.70 4.93 1.02
CA ALA A 45 6.85 4.23 1.57
C ALA A 45 8.13 5.02 1.28
N GLU A 46 9.13 4.96 2.17
CA GLU A 46 10.42 5.63 1.99
C GLU A 46 11.17 5.12 0.74
N GLN A 47 10.86 3.90 0.30
CA GLN A 47 11.44 3.26 -0.89
C GLN A 47 10.78 3.74 -2.21
N ASP A 48 9.70 4.51 -2.16
CA ASP A 48 9.07 5.06 -3.36
C ASP A 48 9.99 6.11 -4.01
N ARG A 49 10.21 5.98 -5.32
CA ARG A 49 11.08 6.90 -6.06
C ARG A 49 10.38 8.17 -6.56
N GLY A 50 9.08 8.33 -6.34
CA GLY A 50 8.37 9.49 -6.88
C GLY A 50 8.02 9.39 -8.37
N GLU A 51 8.30 8.26 -9.02
CA GLU A 51 8.23 8.14 -10.48
C GLU A 51 6.94 7.45 -10.95
N GLY A 52 6.43 7.88 -12.10
CA GLY A 52 5.28 7.24 -12.78
C GLY A 52 3.92 7.49 -12.14
N THR A 53 2.93 6.72 -12.58
CA THR A 53 1.51 6.84 -12.18
C THR A 53 1.16 6.03 -10.92
N THR A 54 2.08 5.21 -10.44
CA THR A 54 1.92 4.38 -9.25
C THR A 54 2.85 4.83 -8.14
N ALA A 55 2.45 4.62 -6.89
CA ALA A 55 3.27 4.84 -5.71
C ALA A 55 3.34 3.57 -4.86
N LEU A 56 4.46 3.40 -4.18
CA LEU A 56 4.64 2.39 -3.15
C LEU A 56 4.13 2.92 -1.80
N TYR A 57 3.28 2.16 -1.14
CA TYR A 57 2.67 2.50 0.14
C TYR A 57 3.10 1.52 1.23
N ALA A 58 3.43 2.04 2.40
CA ALA A 58 3.65 1.27 3.61
C ALA A 58 2.34 1.16 4.39
N LEU A 59 1.73 -0.02 4.37
CA LEU A 59 0.53 -0.31 5.14
C LEU A 59 0.93 -0.67 6.57
N ARG A 60 0.43 0.11 7.54
CA ARG A 60 0.54 -0.28 8.95
C ARG A 60 -0.31 -1.52 9.18
N ARG A 61 0.29 -2.56 9.76
CA ARG A 61 -0.40 -3.77 10.24
C ARG A 61 -1.39 -3.41 11.36
N HIS A 62 -2.54 -2.87 11.02
CA HIS A 62 -3.76 -2.98 11.82
C HIS A 62 -4.65 -4.12 11.31
N TYR A 63 -4.29 -4.72 10.17
CA TYR A 63 -5.00 -5.83 9.53
C TYR A 63 -4.38 -7.16 9.95
N CYS A 64 -4.68 -7.63 11.16
CA CYS A 64 -4.63 -9.04 11.59
C CYS A 64 -5.13 -9.13 13.05
N LEU A 65 -6.37 -8.76 13.31
CA LEU A 65 -7.13 -9.26 14.46
C LEU A 65 -8.53 -9.60 13.95
N GLY A 66 -8.58 -10.68 13.18
CA GLY A 66 -9.77 -11.50 12.95
C GLY A 66 -9.47 -12.88 13.52
#